data_AF-A0A9D9DG55-F1
#
_entry.id   AF-A0A9D9DG55-F1
#
_cell.length_a   1.000
_cell.length_b   1.000
_cell.length_c   1.000
_cell.angle_alpha   90.00
_cell.angle_beta   90.00
_cell.angle_gamma   90.00
#
_symmetry.space_group_name_H-M   'P 1'
#
loop_
_entity.id
_entity.type
_entity.pdbx_description
1 polymer ?
#
loop_
_entity_poly.entity_id
_entity_poly.type
_entity_poly.pdbx_seq_one_letter_code
_entity_poly.pdbx_strand_id
1 'polypeptide(L)' 'MDEKFNFILSIVLIPQTVGLIVNNEGLDDISAMNEFYNSQTYEMLAKEETKMWHFSPMTIYSMWKHEKETGQLVFPEE' A
#
# COMPACT_ATOMS: atom_id res chain seq x y z
N MET A 1 15.73 11.05 -6.06
CA MET A 1 14.47 10.57 -5.47
C MET A 1 13.78 11.80 -4.92
N ASP A 2 12.57 12.07 -5.38
CA ASP A 2 11.83 13.29 -5.03
C ASP A 2 11.50 13.33 -3.52
N GLU A 3 11.79 14.45 -2.85
CA GLU A 3 11.57 14.59 -1.40
C GLU A 3 10.09 14.54 -1.02
N LYS A 4 9.21 15.08 -1.88
CA LYS A 4 7.76 15.04 -1.68
C LYS A 4 7.25 13.62 -1.82
N PHE A 5 7.76 12.85 -2.79
CA PHE A 5 7.43 11.43 -2.94
C PHE A 5 7.75 10.64 -1.66
N ASN A 6 8.97 10.76 -1.16
CA ASN A 6 9.41 10.07 0.07
C ASN A 6 8.58 10.47 1.30
N PHE A 7 8.25 11.76 1.41
CA PHE A 7 7.38 12.25 2.49
C PHE A 7 5.97 11.64 2.41
N ILE A 8 5.35 11.64 1.23
CA ILE A 8 4.02 11.08 1.02
C ILE A 8 4.01 9.58 1.34
N LEU A 9 5.00 8.83 0.87
CA LEU A 9 5.11 7.40 1.18
C LEU A 9 5.22 7.14 2.68
N SER A 10 6.23 7.72 3.32
CA SER A 10 6.62 7.36 4.69
C SER A 10 5.68 7.91 5.76
N ILE A 11 5.08 9.08 5.54
CA ILE A 11 4.25 9.77 6.54
C ILE A 11 2.76 9.53 6.31
N VAL A 12 2.34 9.37 5.05
CA VAL A 12 0.92 9.32 4.70
C VAL A 12 0.51 7.91 4.29
N LEU A 13 1.06 7.38 3.20
CA LEU A 13 0.52 6.19 2.56
C LEU A 13 0.81 4.92 3.35
N ILE A 14 2.06 4.71 3.77
CA ILE A 14 2.43 3.48 4.49
C ILE A 14 1.69 3.37 5.83
N PRO A 15 1.74 4.37 6.74
CA PRO A 15 1.10 4.23 8.04
C PRO A 15 -0.42 4.07 7.95
N GLN A 16 -1.07 4.82 7.05
CA GLN A 16 -2.52 4.75 6.89
C GLN A 16 -2.97 3.45 6.23
N THR A 17 -2.23 2.93 5.25
CA THR A 17 -2.55 1.64 4.62
C THR A 17 -2.38 0.50 5.62
N VAL A 18 -1.28 0.49 6.40
CA VAL A 18 -1.08 -0.51 7.47
C VAL A 18 -2.21 -0.43 8.50
N GLY A 19 -2.62 0.78 8.91
CA GLY A 19 -3.77 0.96 9.80
C GLY A 19 -5.08 0.41 9.23
N LEU A 20 -5.30 0.51 7.91
CA LEU A 20 -6.45 -0.13 7.25
C LEU A 20 -6.34 -1.65 7.31
N ILE A 21 -5.17 -2.22 7.08
CA ILE A 21 -4.94 -3.67 7.17
C ILE A 21 -5.23 -4.18 8.58
N VAL A 22 -4.68 -3.54 9.61
CA VAL A 22 -4.93 -3.87 11.02
C VAL A 22 -6.44 -3.91 11.32
N ASN A 23 -7.14 -2.82 10.96
CA ASN A 23 -8.56 -2.66 11.31
C ASN A 23 -9.49 -3.61 10.54
N ASN A 24 -9.17 -3.94 9.29
CA ASN A 24 -10.07 -4.72 8.42
C ASN A 24 -9.74 -6.21 8.38
N GLU A 25 -8.49 -6.60 8.60
CA GLU A 25 -8.04 -7.99 8.51
C GLU A 25 -7.80 -8.64 9.89
N GLY A 26 -7.90 -7.86 10.98
CA GLY A 26 -7.72 -8.37 12.35
C GLY A 26 -6.27 -8.76 12.68
N LEU A 27 -5.30 -8.17 11.98
CA LEU A 27 -3.86 -8.37 12.19
C LEU A 27 -3.33 -7.39 13.25
N ASP A 28 -2.31 -7.80 14.00
CA ASP A 28 -1.52 -6.86 14.81
C ASP A 28 -0.61 -5.98 13.92
N ASP A 29 -0.10 -4.89 14.48
CA ASP A 29 0.72 -3.91 13.73
C ASP A 29 1.94 -4.55 13.06
N ILE A 30 2.63 -5.47 13.73
CA ILE A 30 3.86 -6.10 13.20
C ILE A 30 3.50 -7.03 12.05
N SER A 31 2.46 -7.84 12.22
CA SER A 31 1.96 -8.71 11.16
C SER A 31 1.48 -7.91 9.94
N ALA A 32 0.70 -6.85 10.14
CA ALA A 32 0.20 -5.99 9.06
C ALA A 32 1.34 -5.28 8.30
N MET A 33 2.33 -4.74 9.02
CA MET A 33 3.53 -4.16 8.39
C MET A 33 4.27 -5.22 7.56
N ASN A 34 4.55 -6.39 8.14
CA ASN A 34 5.27 -7.45 7.44
C ASN A 34 4.52 -7.90 6.18
N GLU A 35 3.20 -8.09 6.25
CA GLU A 35 2.42 -8.46 5.07
C GLU A 35 2.41 -7.36 4.00
N PHE A 36 2.31 -6.10 4.41
CA PHE A 36 2.31 -4.98 3.47
C PHE A 36 3.66 -4.81 2.78
N TYR A 37 4.77 -4.78 3.53
CA TYR A 37 6.11 -4.59 2.97
C TYR A 37 6.57 -5.74 2.06
N ASN A 38 6.02 -6.95 2.24
CA ASN A 38 6.31 -8.10 1.38
C ASN A 38 5.36 -8.22 0.17
N SER A 39 4.43 -7.27 -0.02
CA SER A 39 3.49 -7.28 -1.14
C SER A 39 4.06 -6.65 -2.42
N GLN A 40 3.58 -7.12 -3.56
CA GLN A 40 3.81 -6.48 -4.86
C GLN A 40 3.21 -5.08 -4.90
N THR A 41 2.10 -4.85 -4.19
CA THR A 41 1.48 -3.52 -4.03
C THR A 41 2.48 -2.53 -3.45
N TYR A 42 3.20 -2.89 -2.37
CA TYR A 42 4.24 -2.04 -1.82
C TYR A 42 5.42 -1.88 -2.77
N GLU A 43 5.86 -2.96 -3.42
CA GLU A 43 6.96 -2.91 -4.40
C GLU A 43 6.67 -1.90 -5.52
N MET A 44 5.43 -1.86 -6.03
CA MET A 44 5.01 -0.92 -7.06
C MET A 44 4.77 0.49 -6.50
N LEU A 45 4.25 0.61 -5.28
CA LEU A 45 4.06 1.89 -4.60
C LEU A 45 5.40 2.61 -4.36
N ALA A 46 6.46 1.87 -4.05
CA ALA A 46 7.80 2.40 -3.82
C ALA A 46 8.51 2.87 -5.10
N LYS A 47 7.96 2.58 -6.27
CA LYS A 47 8.46 3.02 -7.58
C LYS A 47 7.76 4.31 -8.01
N GLU A 48 8.48 5.43 -7.98
CA GLU A 48 7.92 6.77 -8.27
C GLU A 48 7.25 6.84 -9.66
N GLU A 49 7.76 6.09 -10.62
CA GLU A 49 7.29 5.99 -12.01
C GLU A 49 5.89 5.37 -12.15
N THR A 50 5.44 4.56 -11.19
CA THR A 50 4.08 3.96 -11.22
C THR A 50 3.00 4.98 -10.89
N LYS A 51 3.39 6.14 -10.35
CA LYS A 51 2.50 7.23 -9.91
C LYS A 51 1.47 6.80 -8.85
N MET A 52 1.59 5.60 -8.27
CA MET A 52 0.68 5.07 -7.24
C MET A 52 0.60 5.96 -5.99
N TRP A 53 1.62 6.76 -5.74
CA TRP A 53 1.63 7.71 -4.63
C TRP A 53 0.59 8.86 -4.76
N HIS A 54 -0.10 8.97 -5.90
CA HIS A 54 -1.27 9.84 -6.04
C HIS A 54 -2.58 9.18 -5.56
N PHE A 55 -2.60 7.87 -5.37
CA PHE A 55 -3.78 7.16 -4.90
C PHE A 55 -4.02 7.38 -3.41
N SER A 56 -5.28 7.26 -3.00
CA SER A 56 -5.64 7.31 -1.59
C SER A 56 -5.13 6.06 -0.86
N PRO A 57 -4.86 6.13 0.46
CA PRO A 57 -4.55 4.94 1.25
C PRO A 57 -5.59 3.82 1.13
N MET A 58 -6.87 4.20 0.98
CA MET A 58 -7.96 3.24 0.78
C MET A 58 -7.81 2.48 -0.53
N THR A 59 -7.43 3.16 -1.61
CA THR A 59 -7.16 2.56 -2.92
C THR A 59 -5.97 1.62 -2.84
N ILE A 60 -4.86 2.02 -2.19
CA ILE A 60 -3.69 1.15 -2.00
C ILE A 60 -4.07 -0.10 -1.18
N TYR A 61 -4.86 0.06 -0.12
CA TYR A 61 -5.37 -1.07 0.67
C TYR A 61 -6.23 -2.01 -0.18
N SER A 62 -7.12 -1.50 -1.03
CA SER A 62 -7.93 -2.33 -1.94
C SER A 62 -7.06 -3.11 -2.93
N MET A 63 -5.99 -2.49 -3.46
CA MET A 63 -5.03 -3.17 -4.34
C MET A 63 -4.30 -4.29 -3.60
N TRP A 64 -3.79 -4.01 -2.40
CA TRP A 64 -3.13 -5.01 -1.54
C TRP A 64 -4.07 -6.17 -1.18
N LYS A 65 -5.32 -5.86 -0.84
CA LYS A 65 -6.32 -6.89 -0.51
C LYS A 65 -6.62 -7.78 -1.70
N HIS A 66 -6.80 -7.19 -2.88
CA HIS A 66 -7.03 -7.95 -4.10
C HIS A 66 -5.83 -8.85 -4.43
N GLU A 67 -4.61 -8.32 -4.31
CA GLU A 67 -3.37 -9.10 -4.46
C GLU A 67 -3.32 -10.26 -3.46
N LYS A 68 -3.63 -10.00 -2.19
CA LYS A 68 -3.64 -11.02 -1.14
C LYS A 68 -4.64 -12.15 -1.40
N GLU A 69 -5.82 -11.82 -1.91
CA GLU A 69 -6.91 -12.77 -2.16
C GLU A 69 -6.73 -13.56 -3.46
N THR A 70 -6.13 -12.95 -4.50
CA THR A 70 -6.09 -13.51 -5.86
C THR A 70 -4.67 -13.87 -6.34
N GLY A 71 -3.64 -13.34 -5.69
CA GLY A 71 -2.25 -13.39 -6.15
C GLY A 71 -1.96 -12.47 -7.34
N GLN A 72 -2.89 -11.58 -7.72
CA GLN A 72 -2.75 -10.67 -8.85
C GLN A 72 -2.83 -9.21 -8.40
N LEU A 73 -1.88 -8.38 -8.83
CA LEU A 73 -1.96 -6.95 -8.67
C LEU A 73 -2.78 -6.33 -9.81
N VAL A 74 -3.84 -5.60 -9.46
CA VAL A 74 -4.67 -4.85 -10.41
C VAL A 74 -4.62 -3.37 -10.08
N PHE A 75 -4.30 -2.56 -11.10
CA PHE A 75 -4.38 -1.11 -10.99
C PHE A 75 -5.83 -0.66 -11.17
N PRO A 76 -6.33 0.29 -10.37
CA PRO A 76 -7.66 0.85 -10.57
C PRO A 76 -7.75 1.51 -11.95
N GLU A 77 -8.88 1.32 -12.64
CA GLU A 77 -9.19 2.07 -13.86
C GLU A 77 -9.48 3.54 -13.49
N GLU A 78 -8.94 4.49 -14.27
CA GLU A 78 -9.15 5.94 -14.08
C GLU A 78 -10.60 6.39 -14.32
#